data_AF-A0A4R6SAR6-F1
#
_entry.id   AF-A0A4R6SAR6-F1
#
_cell.length_a   1.000
_cell.length_b   1.000
_cell.length_c   1.000
_cell.angle_alpha   90.00
_cell.angle_beta   90.00
_cell.angle_gamma   90.00
#
_symmetry.space_group_name_H-M   'P 1'
#
loop_
_entity.id
_entity.type
_entity.pdbx_description
1 polymer ?
#
loop_
_entity_poly.entity_id
_entity_poly.type
_entity_poly.pdbx_seq_one_letter_code
_entity_poly.pdbx_strand_id
1 'polypeptide(L)'
;MTEKAPKPLPDLARILWAARIDACANRWHLNNRTIPDLKTLAATSKDRRLHEAVKHVEAAIGLTDALLDELRTALDYMQTQPVEAPQDQQRETA
;
A
#
# COMPACT_ATOMS: atom_id res chain seq x y z
N MET A 1 -2.46 36.07 -6.14
CA MET A 1 -1.76 35.07 -5.32
C MET A 1 -1.81 33.77 -6.08
N THR A 2 -0.72 33.39 -6.74
CA THR A 2 -0.65 32.13 -7.48
C THR A 2 -0.24 31.04 -6.49
N GLU A 3 -1.20 30.23 -6.07
CA GLU A 3 -0.91 28.95 -5.41
C GLU A 3 -0.05 28.13 -6.37
N LYS A 4 1.24 28.00 -6.06
CA LYS A 4 2.12 27.06 -6.74
C LYS A 4 1.63 25.66 -6.38
N ALA A 5 1.11 24.94 -7.36
CA ALA A 5 0.77 23.53 -7.19
C ALA A 5 2.02 22.77 -6.70
N PRO A 6 1.92 21.91 -5.68
CA PRO A 6 3.06 21.17 -5.16
C PRO A 6 3.56 20.20 -6.24
N LYS A 7 4.84 20.31 -6.60
CA LYS A 7 5.51 19.31 -7.45
C LYS A 7 5.31 17.92 -6.81
N PRO A 8 4.94 16.88 -7.56
CA PRO A 8 4.88 15.53 -7.03
C PRO A 8 6.29 15.16 -6.55
N LEU A 9 6.45 15.04 -5.23
CA LEU A 9 7.73 14.70 -4.61
C LEU A 9 8.10 13.28 -5.08
N PRO A 10 9.20 13.09 -5.84
CA PRO A 10 9.63 11.77 -6.31
C PRO A 10 9.78 10.76 -5.17
N ASP A 11 10.09 11.26 -3.97
CA ASP A 11 10.26 10.47 -2.77
C ASP A 11 8.94 9.93 -2.22
N LEU A 12 7.82 10.66 -2.36
CA LEU A 12 6.51 10.16 -1.94
C LEU A 12 6.08 8.97 -2.80
N ALA A 13 6.25 9.05 -4.12
CA ALA A 13 5.94 7.94 -5.01
C ALA A 13 6.79 6.71 -4.70
N ARG A 14 8.09 6.91 -4.42
CA ARG A 14 9.00 5.82 -3.99
C ARG A 14 8.56 5.18 -2.68
N ILE A 15 8.18 5.99 -1.67
CA ILE A 15 7.68 5.51 -0.38
C ILE A 15 6.40 4.70 -0.56
N LEU A 16 5.45 5.19 -1.37
CA LEU A 16 4.20 4.49 -1.64
C LEU A 16 4.43 3.17 -2.39
N TRP A 17 5.37 3.13 -3.34
CA TRP A 17 5.78 1.89 -4.00
C TRP A 17 6.39 0.88 -3.02
N ALA A 18 7.28 1.34 -2.14
CA ALA A 18 7.88 0.47 -1.12
C ALA A 18 6.80 -0.11 -0.19
N ALA A 19 5.91 0.74 0.34
CA ALA A 19 4.80 0.31 1.17
C ALA A 19 3.90 -0.71 0.47
N ARG A 20 3.67 -0.56 -0.84
CA ARG A 20 2.88 -1.50 -1.63
C ARG A 20 3.55 -2.86 -1.77
N ILE A 21 4.87 -2.89 -1.99
CA ILE A 21 5.65 -4.13 -2.06
C ILE A 21 5.57 -4.87 -0.71
N ASP A 22 5.76 -4.16 0.39
CA ASP A 22 5.70 -4.73 1.73
C ASP A 22 4.30 -5.27 2.06
N ALA A 23 3.25 -4.52 1.73
CA ALA A 23 1.87 -4.95 1.91
C ALA A 23 1.55 -6.21 1.06
N CYS A 24 2.05 -6.29 -0.17
CA CYS A 24 1.91 -7.49 -1.01
C CYS A 24 2.61 -8.71 -0.39
N ALA A 25 3.82 -8.53 0.13
CA ALA A 25 4.56 -9.60 0.79
C ALA A 25 3.82 -10.09 2.04
N ASN A 26 3.36 -9.17 2.89
CA ASN A 26 2.58 -9.50 4.08
C ASN A 26 1.29 -10.24 3.71
N ARG A 27 0.55 -9.75 2.71
CA ARG A 27 -0.65 -10.43 2.20
C ARG A 27 -0.36 -11.85 1.75
N TRP A 28 0.72 -12.06 1.00
CA TRP A 28 1.09 -13.39 0.53
C TRP A 28 1.43 -14.32 1.70
N HIS A 29 2.22 -13.85 2.67
CA HIS A 29 2.60 -14.64 3.84
C HIS A 29 1.39 -15.01 4.70
N LEU A 30 0.49 -14.07 4.96
CA LEU A 30 -0.71 -14.30 5.75
C LEU A 30 -1.63 -15.34 5.08
N ASN A 31 -1.88 -15.22 3.77
CA ASN A 31 -2.75 -16.13 3.03
C ASN A 31 -2.18 -17.53 2.86
N ASN A 32 -0.88 -17.66 2.57
CA ASN A 32 -0.29 -18.92 2.14
C ASN A 32 0.44 -19.67 3.25
N ARG A 33 0.89 -19.00 4.31
CA ARG A 33 1.67 -19.63 5.38
C ARG A 33 0.97 -19.58 6.72
N THR A 34 0.45 -18.42 7.12
CA THR A 34 -0.04 -18.24 8.50
C THR A 34 -1.47 -18.74 8.69
N ILE A 35 -2.41 -18.32 7.85
CA ILE A 35 -3.83 -18.68 8.03
C ILE A 35 -4.11 -20.18 7.89
N PRO A 36 -3.61 -20.89 6.86
CA PRO A 36 -3.95 -22.30 6.66
C PRO A 36 -3.58 -23.16 7.88
N ASP A 37 -2.38 -22.96 8.41
CA ASP A 37 -1.87 -23.69 9.58
C ASP A 37 -2.66 -23.31 10.83
N LEU A 38 -2.94 -22.02 11.03
CA LEU A 38 -3.72 -21.54 12.17
C LEU A 38 -5.17 -22.07 12.15
N LYS A 39 -5.79 -22.15 10.97
CA LYS A 39 -7.12 -22.75 10.78
C LYS A 39 -7.11 -24.24 11.06
N THR A 40 -6.10 -24.95 10.59
CA THR A 40 -5.92 -26.39 10.85
C THR A 40 -5.80 -26.67 12.36
N LEU A 41 -4.99 -25.87 13.06
CA LEU A 41 -4.84 -25.94 14.51
C LEU A 41 -6.15 -25.58 15.23
N ALA A 42 -6.85 -24.53 14.80
CA ALA A 42 -8.12 -24.12 15.39
C ALA A 42 -9.20 -25.20 15.23
N ALA A 43 -9.29 -25.84 14.05
CA ALA A 43 -10.29 -26.86 13.76
C ALA A 43 -10.18 -28.10 14.66
N THR A 44 -8.98 -28.42 15.14
CA THR A 44 -8.72 -29.56 16.02
C THR A 44 -8.71 -29.18 17.51
N SER A 45 -8.88 -27.90 17.82
CA SER A 45 -8.79 -27.36 19.18
C SER A 45 -10.12 -26.80 19.68
N LYS A 46 -10.37 -26.97 20.98
CA LYS A 46 -11.48 -26.31 21.69
C LYS A 46 -11.07 -24.96 22.31
N ASP A 47 -9.81 -24.53 22.15
CA ASP A 47 -9.34 -23.27 22.72
C ASP A 47 -9.94 -22.08 21.97
N ARG A 48 -10.89 -21.39 22.61
CA ARG A 48 -11.55 -20.20 22.07
C ARG A 48 -10.56 -19.12 21.61
N ARG A 49 -9.42 -18.96 22.29
CA ARG A 49 -8.42 -17.95 21.92
C ARG A 49 -7.82 -18.22 20.55
N LEU A 50 -7.68 -19.48 20.18
CA LEU A 50 -7.16 -19.88 18.87
C LEU A 50 -8.16 -19.56 17.76
N HIS A 51 -9.45 -19.78 18.01
CA HIS A 51 -10.52 -19.39 17.08
C HIS A 51 -10.60 -17.86 16.90
N GLU A 52 -10.47 -17.09 17.98
CA GLU A 52 -10.40 -15.62 17.88
C GLU A 52 -9.13 -15.15 17.17
N ALA A 53 -7.98 -15.81 17.37
CA ALA A 53 -6.77 -15.52 16.63
C ALA A 53 -6.98 -15.70 15.12
N VAL A 54 -7.66 -16.78 14.67
CA VAL A 54 -8.01 -16.96 13.26
C VAL A 54 -8.81 -15.77 12.73
N LYS A 55 -9.86 -15.37 13.44
CA LYS A 55 -10.71 -14.22 13.03
C LYS A 55 -9.91 -12.92 12.92
N HIS A 56 -9.02 -12.65 13.87
CA HIS A 56 -8.18 -11.46 13.83
C HIS A 56 -7.21 -11.47 12.64
N VAL A 57 -6.63 -12.63 12.31
CA VAL A 57 -5.75 -12.75 11.15
C VAL A 57 -6.55 -12.59 9.84
N GLU A 58 -7.76 -13.15 9.75
CA GLU A 58 -8.65 -12.92 8.60
C GLU A 58 -9.00 -11.43 8.44
N ALA A 59 -9.31 -10.74 9.53
CA ALA A 59 -9.56 -9.29 9.51
C ALA A 59 -8.30 -8.50 9.08
N ALA A 60 -7.11 -8.90 9.55
CA ALA A 60 -5.85 -8.27 9.15
C ALA A 60 -5.56 -8.42 7.65
N ILE A 61 -5.96 -9.53 7.03
CA ILE A 61 -5.88 -9.70 5.57
C ILE A 61 -6.82 -8.73 4.88
N GLY A 62 -8.07 -8.62 5.33
CA GLY A 62 -9.03 -7.65 4.77
C GLY A 62 -8.51 -6.21 4.82
N LEU A 63 -7.88 -5.82 5.93
CA LEU A 63 -7.24 -4.51 6.07
C LEU A 63 -6.03 -4.34 5.13
N THR A 64 -5.25 -5.40 4.91
CA THR A 64 -4.11 -5.38 3.99
C THR A 64 -4.58 -5.22 2.54
N ASP A 65 -5.69 -5.87 2.17
CA ASP A 65 -6.30 -5.76 0.84
C ASP A 65 -6.81 -4.34 0.59
N ALA A 66 -7.49 -3.74 1.57
CA ALA A 66 -7.91 -2.34 1.51
C ALA A 66 -6.71 -1.38 1.37
N LEU A 67 -5.64 -1.59 2.15
CA LEU A 67 -4.42 -0.79 2.05
C LEU A 67 -3.79 -0.88 0.65
N LEU A 68 -3.77 -2.06 0.03
CA LEU A 68 -3.23 -2.23 -1.32
C LEU A 68 -4.04 -1.47 -2.38
N ASP A 69 -5.37 -1.45 -2.24
CA ASP A 69 -6.25 -0.69 -3.13
C ASP A 69 -6.06 0.83 -2.96
N GLU A 70 -5.92 1.32 -1.73
CA GLU A 70 -5.62 2.73 -1.43
C GLU A 70 -4.24 3.14 -1.99
N LEU A 71 -3.22 2.30 -1.80
CA LEU A 71 -1.88 2.53 -2.34
C LEU A 71 -1.86 2.54 -3.88
N ARG A 72 -2.61 1.64 -4.53
CA ARG A 72 -2.79 1.68 -5.99
C ARG A 72 -3.41 3.00 -6.41
N THR A 73 -4.51 3.39 -5.77
CA THR A 73 -5.24 4.63 -6.10
C THR A 73 -4.35 5.86 -5.98
N ALA A 74 -3.56 5.95 -4.90
CA ALA A 74 -2.61 7.05 -4.70
C ALA A 74 -1.51 7.07 -5.77
N LEU A 75 -0.96 5.90 -6.14
CA LEU A 75 0.06 5.79 -7.18
C LEU A 75 -0.48 6.18 -8.56
N ASP A 76 -1.68 5.72 -8.92
CA ASP A 76 -2.34 6.04 -10.20
C ASP A 76 -2.61 7.56 -10.30
N TYR A 77 -3.06 8.19 -9.22
CA TYR A 77 -3.23 9.64 -9.13
C TYR A 77 -1.90 10.38 -9.36
N MET A 78 -0.80 9.92 -8.75
CA MET A 78 0.51 10.55 -8.94
C MET A 78 1.06 10.40 -10.36
N GLN A 79 0.77 9.28 -11.03
CA GLN A 79 1.24 9.03 -12.40
C GLN A 79 0.49 9.84 -13.47
N THR A 80 -0.74 10.24 -13.19
CA THR A 80 -1.59 11.02 -14.10
C THR A 80 -1.37 12.53 -14.00
N GLN A 81 -0.55 12.98 -13.04
CA GLN A 81 -0.18 14.39 -12.88
C GLN A 81 0.80 14.81 -13.98
N PRO A 82 0.51 15.88 -14.74
CA PRO A 82 1.44 16.39 -15.74
C PRO A 82 2.73 16.88 -15.05
N VAL A 83 3.88 16.38 -15.52
CA VAL A 83 5.18 16.92 -15.15
C VAL A 83 5.28 18.31 -15.77
N GLU A 84 5.07 19.37 -14.98
CA GLU A 84 5.39 20.73 -15.44
C GLU A 84 6.88 20.77 -15.80
N ALA A 85 7.16 20.89 -17.10
CA ALA A 85 8.50 21.05 -17.62
C ALA A 85 9.17 22.28 -16.96
N PRO A 86 10.47 22.22 -16.63
CA PRO A 86 11.16 23.37 -16.06
C PRO A 86 11.09 24.56 -17.04
N GLN A 87 10.44 25.66 -16.65
CA GLN A 87 10.42 26.92 -17.39
C GLN A 87 11.75 27.69 -17.24
N ASP A 88 12.89 27.01 -17.32
CA ASP A 88 14.21 27.63 -17.33
C ASP A 88 14.82 27.49 -18.73
N GLN A 89 14.26 28.17 -19.73
CA GLN A 89 14.95 28.34 -21.01
C GLN A 89 14.44 29.50 -21.89
N GLN A 90 14.06 30.65 -21.33
CA GLN A 90 13.91 31.88 -22.14
C GLN A 90 14.28 33.14 -21.33
N ARG A 91 15.53 33.22 -20.86
CA ARG A 91 16.16 34.48 -20.43
C ARG A 91 17.63 34.57 -20.86
N GLU A 92 17.95 34.08 -22.05
CA GLU A 92 19.25 34.36 -22.67
C GLU A 92 19.09 34.55 -24.19
N THR A 93 18.47 35.65 -24.59
CA THR A 93 18.85 36.36 -25.81
C THR A 93 18.53 37.84 -25.60
N ALA A 94 19.55 38.56 -25.13
CA ALA A 94 19.65 40.01 -25.24
C ALA A 94 19.94 40.41 -26.69
#